data_AF-A0A844F9K4-F1
#
_entry.id   AF-A0A844F9K4-F1
#
_cell.length_a   1.000
_cell.length_b   1.000
_cell.length_c   1.000
_cell.angle_alpha   90.00
_cell.angle_beta   90.00
_cell.angle_gamma   90.00
#
_symmetry.space_group_name_H-M   'P 1'
#
loop_
_entity.id
_entity.type
_entity.pdbx_description
1 polymer ?
#
loop_
_entity_poly.entity_id
_entity_poly.type
_entity_poly.pdbx_seq_one_letter_code
_entity_poly.pdbx_strand_id
1 'polypeptide(L)'
;MLSKTIKIGEQEVPFRSSATIPRLYRAKFKRDIFKDLSKLESSYKDNSEAGSSFAIEDLEIFENVAYIMAYHADNSIPDNIDDWLDQFEMFSIYEVLPEILELWGTNLITDIESKKNLNAVAVK
;
A
#
# COMPACT_ATOMS: atom_id res chain seq x y z
N MET A 1 -5.48 -11.83 6.58
CA MET A 1 -5.77 -10.95 5.42
C MET A 1 -6.60 -9.80 5.94
N LEU A 2 -6.15 -8.57 5.65
CA LEU A 2 -6.83 -7.36 6.08
C LEU A 2 -7.27 -6.58 4.85
N SER A 3 -8.46 -5.99 4.93
CA SER A 3 -8.98 -5.09 3.90
C SER A 3 -9.49 -3.82 4.57
N LYS A 4 -9.35 -2.70 3.87
CA LYS A 4 -9.85 -1.39 4.30
C LYS A 4 -10.42 -0.67 3.07
N THR A 5 -11.56 -0.03 3.22
CA THR A 5 -12.09 0.86 2.18
C THR A 5 -11.57 2.26 2.44
N ILE A 6 -10.93 2.87 1.46
CA ILE A 6 -10.36 4.21 1.53
C ILE A 6 -11.21 5.12 0.64
N LYS A 7 -11.58 6.29 1.16
CA LYS A 7 -12.27 7.32 0.39
C LYS A 7 -11.24 8.14 -0.39
N ILE A 8 -11.42 8.23 -1.71
CA ILE A 8 -10.58 9.01 -2.62
C ILE A 8 -11.51 9.95 -3.38
N GLY A 9 -11.47 11.24 -3.04
CA GLY A 9 -12.47 12.19 -3.53
C GLY A 9 -13.89 11.75 -3.14
N GLU A 10 -14.75 11.49 -4.13
CA GLU A 10 -16.12 11.00 -3.92
C GLU A 10 -16.26 9.46 -4.01
N GLN A 11 -15.18 8.74 -4.32
CA GLN A 11 -15.22 7.29 -4.53
C GLN A 11 -14.74 6.52 -3.31
N GLU A 12 -15.38 5.39 -3.04
CA GLU A 12 -14.94 4.41 -2.03
C GLU A 12 -14.22 3.26 -2.73
N VAL A 13 -12.93 3.10 -2.44
CA VAL A 13 -12.10 2.09 -3.09
C VAL A 13 -11.63 1.07 -2.06
N PRO A 14 -11.85 -0.23 -2.28
CA PRO A 14 -11.35 -1.27 -1.39
C PRO A 14 -9.86 -1.48 -1.61
N PHE A 15 -9.10 -1.59 -0.52
CA PHE A 15 -7.69 -1.94 -0.49
C PHE A 15 -7.50 -3.21 0.30
N ARG A 16 -6.59 -4.08 -0.16
CA ARG A 16 -6.30 -5.36 0.48
C ARG A 16 -4.82 -5.53 0.75
N SER A 17 -4.51 -5.90 1.99
CA SER A 17 -3.19 -6.35 2.39
C SER A 17 -3.19 -7.87 2.58
N SER A 18 -2.32 -8.55 1.84
CA SER A 18 -2.19 -10.00 1.84
C SER A 18 -0.75 -10.42 1.56
N ALA A 19 -0.41 -11.68 1.88
CA ALA A 19 0.90 -12.26 1.59
C ALA A 19 1.23 -12.33 0.08
N THR A 20 0.24 -12.15 -0.81
CA THR A 20 0.41 -12.20 -2.26
C THR A 20 0.85 -10.84 -2.84
N ILE A 21 0.54 -9.74 -2.16
CA ILE A 21 0.87 -8.37 -2.61
C ILE A 21 2.36 -8.21 -2.98
N PRO A 22 3.34 -8.64 -2.15
CA PRO A 22 4.75 -8.51 -2.52
C PRO A 22 5.13 -9.24 -3.81
N ARG A 23 4.46 -10.36 -4.12
CA ARG A 23 4.69 -11.12 -5.35
C ARG A 23 4.12 -10.39 -6.56
N LEU A 24 2.89 -9.88 -6.44
CA LEU A 24 2.23 -9.15 -7.53
C LEU A 24 2.97 -7.86 -7.87
N TYR A 25 3.38 -7.10 -6.85
CA TYR A 25 4.15 -5.88 -7.01
C TYR A 25 5.48 -6.12 -7.73
N ARG A 26 6.25 -7.14 -7.30
CA ARG A 26 7.48 -7.57 -8.00
C ARG A 26 7.22 -8.02 -9.43
N ALA A 27 6.12 -8.72 -9.68
CA ALA A 27 5.80 -9.21 -11.01
C ALA A 27 5.49 -8.05 -11.98
N LYS A 28 4.71 -7.06 -11.52
CA LYS A 28 4.24 -5.92 -12.33
C LYS A 28 5.32 -4.84 -12.49
N PHE A 29 5.89 -4.36 -11.38
CA PHE A 29 6.77 -3.18 -11.38
C PHE A 29 8.26 -3.52 -11.33
N LYS A 30 8.64 -4.80 -11.11
CA LYS A 30 10.03 -5.23 -10.92
C LYS A 30 10.73 -4.57 -9.73
N ARG A 31 9.95 -4.10 -8.75
CA ARG A 31 10.41 -3.43 -7.52
C ARG A 31 10.06 -4.21 -6.27
N ASP A 32 10.70 -3.85 -5.16
CA ASP A 32 10.47 -4.47 -3.86
C ASP A 32 9.56 -3.58 -3.00
N ILE A 33 8.31 -4.02 -2.81
CA ILE A 33 7.30 -3.26 -2.09
C ILE A 33 7.71 -2.93 -0.65
N PHE A 34 8.55 -3.76 -0.02
CA PHE A 34 9.00 -3.49 1.35
C PHE A 34 9.92 -2.28 1.40
N LYS A 35 10.88 -2.19 0.47
CA LYS A 35 11.80 -1.05 0.38
C LYS A 35 11.06 0.23 0.01
N ASP A 36 10.14 0.10 -0.93
CA ASP A 36 9.34 1.20 -1.44
C ASP A 36 8.41 1.77 -0.36
N LEU A 37 7.72 0.91 0.41
CA LEU A 37 6.92 1.35 1.55
C LEU A 37 7.76 1.96 2.67
N SER A 38 8.94 1.40 2.97
CA SER A 38 9.86 2.01 3.95
C SER A 38 10.34 3.39 3.51
N LYS A 39 10.63 3.57 2.22
CA LYS A 39 11.00 4.88 1.66
C LYS A 39 9.84 5.87 1.77
N LEU A 40 8.63 5.46 1.37
CA LEU A 40 7.43 6.28 1.50
C LEU A 40 7.15 6.68 2.95
N GLU A 41 7.30 5.75 3.90
CA GLU A 41 7.11 6.05 5.33
C GLU A 41 8.10 7.11 5.83
N SER A 42 9.39 7.01 5.43
CA SER A 42 10.40 8.01 5.73
C SER A 42 10.05 9.36 5.09
N SER A 43 9.78 9.39 3.78
CA SER A 43 9.39 10.62 3.07
C SER A 43 8.15 11.25 3.71
N TYR A 44 7.15 10.47 4.11
CA TYR A 44 5.94 10.98 4.75
C TYR A 44 6.23 11.67 6.09
N LYS A 45 7.08 11.07 6.93
CA LYS A 45 7.51 11.67 8.20
C LYS A 45 8.29 12.95 7.98
N ASP A 46 9.28 12.93 7.09
CA ASP A 46 10.12 14.09 6.79
C ASP A 46 9.30 15.26 6.25
N ASN A 47 8.36 15.01 5.33
CA ASN A 47 7.48 16.04 4.78
C ASN A 47 6.51 16.61 5.83
N SER A 48 6.03 15.78 6.78
CA SER A 48 5.16 16.24 7.85
C SER A 48 5.86 17.17 8.86
N GLU A 49 7.18 16.99 9.05
CA GLU A 49 7.98 17.78 9.99
C GLU A 49 8.60 19.02 9.33
N ALA A 50 9.04 18.92 8.09
CA ALA A 50 9.76 19.99 7.38
C ALA A 50 8.89 20.83 6.43
N GLY A 51 7.63 20.43 6.18
CA GLY A 51 6.74 21.09 5.21
C GLY A 51 7.25 21.01 3.76
N SER A 52 8.09 20.02 3.44
CA SER A 52 8.59 19.81 2.09
C SER A 52 7.53 19.17 1.17
N SER A 53 7.84 19.10 -0.12
CA SER A 53 7.03 18.41 -1.13
C SER A 53 7.62 17.03 -1.43
N PHE A 54 6.76 16.07 -1.75
CA PHE A 54 7.19 14.73 -2.18
C PHE A 54 7.98 14.78 -3.48
N ALA A 55 9.02 13.96 -3.58
CA ALA A 55 9.75 13.78 -4.83
C ALA A 55 8.86 13.05 -5.86
N ILE A 56 9.09 13.29 -7.15
CA ILE A 56 8.35 12.60 -8.24
C ILE A 56 8.43 11.07 -8.07
N GLU A 57 9.60 10.56 -7.68
CA GLU A 57 9.77 9.12 -7.44
C GLU A 57 8.88 8.61 -6.29
N ASP A 58 8.66 9.41 -5.24
CA ASP A 58 7.79 9.02 -4.14
C ASP A 58 6.32 8.98 -4.59
N LEU A 59 5.91 9.92 -5.44
CA LEU A 59 4.57 9.93 -6.03
C LEU A 59 4.33 8.66 -6.87
N GLU A 60 5.27 8.31 -7.75
CA GLU A 60 5.18 7.10 -8.58
C GLU A 60 5.15 5.82 -7.73
N ILE A 61 5.97 5.75 -6.67
CA ILE A 61 5.96 4.61 -5.75
C ILE A 61 4.60 4.50 -5.06
N PHE A 62 4.06 5.61 -4.58
CA PHE A 62 2.75 5.69 -3.93
C PHE A 62 1.64 5.18 -4.85
N GLU A 63 1.57 5.68 -6.08
CA GLU A 63 0.58 5.28 -7.09
C GLU A 63 0.65 3.77 -7.37
N ASN A 64 1.86 3.24 -7.58
CA ASN A 64 2.08 1.82 -7.86
C ASN A 64 1.65 0.92 -6.68
N VAL A 65 1.96 1.34 -5.45
CA VAL A 65 1.56 0.61 -4.23
C VAL A 65 0.04 0.65 -4.07
N ALA A 66 -0.56 1.82 -4.23
CA ALA A 66 -2.00 1.98 -4.11
C ALA A 66 -2.73 1.11 -5.14
N TYR A 67 -2.28 1.17 -6.41
CA TYR A 67 -2.84 0.37 -7.50
C TYR A 67 -2.79 -1.13 -7.19
N ILE A 68 -1.64 -1.67 -6.77
CA ILE A 68 -1.56 -3.13 -6.57
C ILE A 68 -2.45 -3.60 -5.42
N MET A 69 -2.61 -2.77 -4.39
CA MET A 69 -3.43 -3.09 -3.22
C MET A 69 -4.92 -2.97 -3.53
N ALA A 70 -5.31 -1.99 -4.35
CA ALA A 70 -6.68 -1.81 -4.82
C ALA A 70 -7.07 -2.90 -5.83
N TYR A 71 -6.27 -3.12 -6.87
CA TYR A 71 -6.51 -4.15 -7.89
C TYR A 71 -6.61 -5.56 -7.28
N HIS A 72 -5.81 -5.85 -6.25
CA HIS A 72 -5.92 -7.14 -5.56
C HIS A 72 -7.16 -7.28 -4.65
N ALA A 73 -7.76 -6.16 -4.26
CA ALA A 73 -9.02 -6.13 -3.51
C ALA A 73 -10.23 -6.27 -4.45
N ASP A 74 -10.18 -5.63 -5.61
CA ASP A 74 -11.21 -5.65 -6.64
C ASP A 74 -10.62 -5.79 -8.04
N ASN A 75 -10.86 -6.95 -8.67
CA ASN A 75 -10.41 -7.24 -10.03
C ASN A 75 -11.26 -6.55 -11.11
N SER A 76 -12.27 -5.75 -10.74
CA SER A 76 -12.99 -4.89 -11.68
C SER A 76 -12.18 -3.64 -12.08
N ILE A 77 -11.16 -3.30 -11.30
CA ILE A 77 -10.22 -2.21 -11.58
C ILE A 77 -9.46 -2.48 -12.90
N PRO A 78 -9.25 -1.46 -13.74
CA PRO A 78 -8.48 -1.61 -14.98
C PRO A 78 -7.08 -2.23 -14.79
N ASP A 79 -6.66 -3.03 -15.78
CA ASP A 79 -5.33 -3.66 -15.80
C ASP A 79 -4.20 -2.65 -16.04
N ASN A 80 -4.50 -1.47 -16.60
CA ASN A 80 -3.58 -0.35 -16.69
C ASN A 80 -3.76 0.57 -15.47
N ILE A 81 -2.65 1.00 -14.88
CA ILE A 81 -2.65 1.96 -13.76
C ILE A 81 -3.15 3.32 -14.21
N ASP A 82 -2.80 3.77 -15.41
CA ASP A 82 -3.21 5.08 -15.94
C ASP A 82 -4.74 5.14 -16.07
N ASP A 83 -5.35 4.11 -16.66
CA ASP A 83 -6.82 4.01 -16.82
C ASP A 83 -7.56 3.94 -15.47
N TRP A 84 -6.90 3.46 -14.42
CA TRP A 84 -7.46 3.46 -13.07
C TRP A 84 -7.32 4.82 -12.41
N LEU A 85 -6.16 5.48 -12.54
CA LEU A 85 -5.91 6.81 -11.98
C LEU A 85 -6.80 7.88 -12.64
N ASP A 86 -7.07 7.76 -13.94
CA ASP A 86 -7.97 8.64 -14.70
C ASP A 86 -9.42 8.66 -14.18
N GLN A 87 -9.80 7.72 -13.31
CA GLN A 87 -11.13 7.69 -12.69
C GLN A 87 -11.29 8.70 -11.55
N PHE A 88 -10.19 9.20 -11.00
CA PHE A 88 -10.18 10.13 -9.87
C PHE A 88 -9.93 11.56 -10.36
N GLU A 89 -10.75 12.51 -9.91
CA GLU A 89 -10.47 13.94 -10.14
C GLU A 89 -9.16 14.37 -9.47
N MET A 90 -8.89 13.82 -8.28
CA MET A 90 -7.66 14.05 -7.54
C MET A 90 -7.27 12.81 -6.74
N PHE A 91 -6.04 12.34 -6.93
CA PHE A 91 -5.47 11.23 -6.17
C PHE A 91 -4.48 11.75 -5.12
N SER A 92 -5.02 12.12 -3.95
CA SER A 92 -4.25 12.79 -2.90
C SER A 92 -3.36 11.84 -2.10
N ILE A 93 -2.04 11.95 -2.26
CA ILE A 93 -1.07 11.20 -1.45
C ILE A 93 -1.25 11.44 0.06
N TYR A 94 -1.60 12.65 0.48
CA TYR A 94 -1.76 12.98 1.90
C TYR A 94 -2.97 12.30 2.55
N GLU A 95 -4.01 12.01 1.77
CA GLU A 95 -5.22 11.33 2.26
C GLU A 95 -5.07 9.81 2.21
N VAL A 96 -4.44 9.29 1.15
CA VAL A 96 -4.43 7.86 0.86
C VAL A 96 -3.20 7.15 1.46
N LEU A 97 -2.03 7.78 1.47
CA LEU A 97 -0.81 7.14 1.96
C LEU A 97 -0.87 6.73 3.45
N PRO A 98 -1.41 7.55 4.39
CA PRO A 98 -1.49 7.16 5.79
C PRO A 98 -2.32 5.89 6.01
N GLU A 99 -3.41 5.77 5.26
CA GLU A 99 -4.35 4.64 5.30
C GLU A 99 -3.69 3.35 4.76
N ILE A 100 -2.90 3.48 3.69
CA ILE A 100 -2.09 2.39 3.14
C ILE A 100 -1.04 1.92 4.15
N LEU A 101 -0.30 2.85 4.76
CA LEU A 101 0.75 2.54 5.74
C LEU A 101 0.17 1.84 6.98
N GLU A 102 -0.98 2.29 7.47
CA GLU A 102 -1.68 1.65 8.60
C GLU A 102 -2.13 0.22 8.26
N LEU A 103 -2.78 0.03 7.10
CA LEU A 103 -3.26 -1.27 6.64
C LEU A 103 -2.09 -2.25 6.43
N TRP A 104 -0.99 -1.77 5.87
CA TRP A 104 0.23 -2.54 5.69
C TRP A 104 0.89 -2.92 7.01
N GLY A 105 1.09 -1.95 7.90
CA GLY A 105 1.71 -2.14 9.22
C GLY A 105 0.95 -3.16 10.08
N THR A 106 -0.38 -3.07 10.10
CA THR A 106 -1.24 -4.01 10.84
C THR A 106 -1.08 -5.44 10.32
N ASN A 107 -0.97 -5.61 9.00
CA ASN A 107 -0.76 -6.94 8.41
C ASN A 107 0.62 -7.52 8.81
N LEU A 108 1.68 -6.71 8.75
CA LEU A 108 3.03 -7.16 9.15
C LEU A 108 3.10 -7.59 10.62
N ILE A 109 2.48 -6.84 11.53
CA ILE A 109 2.42 -7.18 12.95
C ILE A 109 1.71 -8.52 13.14
N THR A 110 0.54 -8.68 12.53
CA THR A 110 -0.26 -9.92 12.59
C THR A 110 0.52 -11.13 12.07
N ASP A 111 1.27 -10.96 10.97
CA ASP A 111 2.11 -12.01 10.41
C ASP A 111 3.28 -12.40 11.33
N ILE A 112 3.90 -11.43 12.01
CA ILE A 112 4.98 -11.67 12.97
C ILE A 112 4.47 -12.42 14.21
N GLU A 113 3.34 -12.00 14.77
CA GLU A 113 2.72 -12.65 15.92
C GLU A 113 2.31 -14.08 15.60
N SER A 114 1.71 -14.31 14.43
CA SER A 114 1.35 -15.64 13.94
C SER A 114 2.57 -16.55 13.83
N LYS A 115 3.69 -16.05 13.28
CA LYS A 115 4.96 -16.81 13.19
C LYS A 115 5.55 -17.13 14.56
N LYS A 116 5.51 -16.19 15.52
CA LYS A 116 5.98 -16.42 16.89
C LYS A 116 5.16 -17.51 17.60
N ASN A 117 3.83 -17.47 17.47
CA ASN A 117 2.93 -18.44 18.06
C ASN A 117 3.12 -19.85 17.48
N LEU A 118 3.30 -19.96 16.15
CA LEU A 118 3.60 -21.24 15.50
C LEU A 118 4.91 -21.86 16.00
N ASN A 119 5.97 -21.06 16.12
CA ASN A 119 7.24 -21.54 16.67
C ASN A 119 7.12 -21.98 18.14
N ALA A 120 6.32 -21.28 18.96
CA ALA A 120 6.10 -21.67 20.35
C ALA A 120 5.34 -23.01 20.49
N VAL A 121 4.43 -23.32 19.57
CA VAL A 121 3.70 -24.60 19.53
C VAL A 121 4.57 -25.74 18.98
N ALA A 122 5.43 -25.46 18.00
CA ALA A 122 6.31 -26.47 17.39
C ALA A 122 7.49 -26.90 18.29
N VAL A 123 7.80 -26.14 19.34
CA VAL A 123 8.89 -26.42 20.31
C VAL A 123 8.38 -27.21 21.53
N LYS A 124 7.10 -27.62 21.54
CA LYS A 124 6.46 -28.37 22.62
C LYS A 124 6.17 -29.80 22.21
#